data_AF-A0A1E7WF69-F1
#
_entry.id   AF-A0A1E7WF69-F1
#
_cell.length_a   1.000
_cell.length_b   1.000
_cell.length_c   1.000
_cell.angle_alpha   90.00
_cell.angle_beta   90.00
_cell.angle_gamma   90.00
#
_symmetry.space_group_name_H-M   'P 1'
#
loop_
_entity.id
_entity.type
_entity.pdbx_description
1 polymer ?
#
loop_
_entity_poly.entity_id
_entity_poly.type
_entity_poly.pdbx_seq_one_letter_code
_entity_poly.pdbx_strand_id
1 'polypeptide(L)'
;MKKLLLLVSLPLLLAACAAPQPMPTAEQFAALRLQQATKETVLRQLGAPSDQVRYASVDGDVWVYRYKEAGVWDSLMHVEFDRKGVLQAMVSGPEPERESRWLR
;
A
#
# COMPACT_ATOMS: atom_id res chain seq x y z
N MET A 1 -49.25 30.31 16.69
CA MET A 1 -48.96 30.20 15.23
C MET A 1 -47.47 29.89 15.10
N LYS A 2 -47.09 28.61 15.14
CA LYS A 2 -46.90 27.73 13.97
C LYS A 2 -45.77 28.22 13.07
N LYS A 3 -44.56 27.70 13.31
CA LYS A 3 -43.54 27.41 12.29
C LYS A 3 -42.51 26.43 12.87
N LEU A 4 -42.85 25.17 12.64
CA LEU A 4 -42.02 23.98 12.75
C LEU A 4 -40.92 24.08 11.68
N LEU A 5 -39.67 24.35 12.05
CA LEU A 5 -38.54 24.18 11.14
C LEU A 5 -38.07 22.72 11.22
N LEU A 6 -38.38 21.96 10.17
CA LEU A 6 -37.80 20.64 9.93
C LEU A 6 -36.29 20.80 9.67
N LEU A 7 -35.47 20.30 10.58
CA LEU A 7 -34.07 19.99 10.33
C LEU A 7 -34.01 18.78 9.39
N VAL A 8 -33.88 19.04 8.10
CA VAL A 8 -33.47 18.01 7.13
C VAL A 8 -31.97 17.85 7.27
N SER A 9 -31.55 16.90 8.10
CA SER A 9 -30.15 16.45 8.20
C SER A 9 -29.83 15.66 6.92
N LEU A 10 -29.29 16.35 5.92
CA LEU A 10 -28.72 15.76 4.72
C LEU A 10 -27.42 15.02 5.13
N PRO A 11 -27.32 13.69 5.07
CA PRO A 11 -26.06 13.03 5.34
C PRO A 11 -25.14 13.34 4.15
N LEU A 12 -24.14 14.17 4.41
CA LEU A 12 -23.06 14.48 3.49
C LEU A 12 -22.29 13.18 3.21
N LEU A 13 -22.62 12.49 2.13
CA LEU A 13 -21.77 11.42 1.59
C LEU A 13 -20.45 12.06 1.16
N LEU A 14 -19.47 12.04 2.06
CA LEU A 14 -18.07 12.25 1.73
C LEU A 14 -17.63 11.08 0.85
N ALA A 15 -17.79 11.23 -0.46
CA ALA A 15 -16.93 10.55 -1.41
C ALA A 15 -15.51 11.10 -1.17
N ALA A 16 -14.76 10.40 -0.33
CA ALA A 16 -13.33 10.66 -0.18
C ALA A 16 -12.67 10.29 -1.51
N CYS A 17 -12.49 11.26 -2.40
CA CYS A 17 -11.51 11.15 -3.46
C CYS A 17 -10.17 10.88 -2.77
N ALA A 18 -9.74 9.62 -2.73
CA ALA A 18 -8.44 9.25 -2.22
C ALA A 18 -7.41 9.90 -3.15
N ALA A 19 -6.82 11.02 -2.71
CA ALA A 19 -5.71 11.63 -3.42
C ALA A 19 -4.61 10.57 -3.59
N PRO A 20 -3.94 10.50 -4.76
CA PRO A 20 -2.88 9.54 -4.99
C PRO A 20 -1.81 9.72 -3.89
N GLN A 21 -1.55 8.64 -3.17
CA GLN A 21 -0.50 8.62 -2.15
C GLN A 21 0.87 8.70 -2.84
N PRO A 22 1.86 9.39 -2.25
CA PRO A 22 3.21 9.38 -2.80
C PRO A 22 3.76 7.95 -2.82
N MET A 23 4.55 7.61 -3.84
CA MET A 23 5.22 6.32 -3.91
C MET A 23 6.22 6.19 -2.75
N PRO A 24 6.26 5.04 -2.05
CA PRO A 24 7.26 4.81 -1.01
C PRO A 24 8.69 4.87 -1.56
N THR A 25 9.64 5.26 -0.72
CA THR A 25 11.08 5.24 -1.03
C THR A 25 11.76 3.99 -0.46
N ALA A 26 12.94 3.67 -1.00
CA ALA A 26 13.77 2.57 -0.49
C ALA A 26 14.08 2.72 1.01
N GLU A 27 14.30 3.95 1.48
CA GLU A 27 14.56 4.26 2.88
C GLU A 27 13.35 3.97 3.77
N GLN A 28 12.13 4.21 3.28
CA GLN A 28 10.91 3.88 4.04
C GLN A 28 10.74 2.37 4.21
N PHE A 29 11.08 1.57 3.20
CA PHE A 29 11.11 0.11 3.36
C PHE A 29 12.18 -0.32 4.36
N ALA A 30 13.39 0.25 4.28
CA ALA A 30 14.49 -0.06 5.18
C ALA A 30 14.20 0.28 6.65
N ALA A 31 13.28 1.22 6.91
CA ALA A 31 12.86 1.59 8.27
C ALA A 31 11.94 0.55 8.93
N LEU A 32 11.31 -0.34 8.14
CA LEU A 32 10.45 -1.39 8.67
C LEU A 32 11.27 -2.53 9.29
N ARG A 33 10.84 -2.98 10.47
CA ARG A 33 11.48 -4.09 11.18
C ARG A 33 10.73 -5.39 10.96
N LEU A 34 11.43 -6.39 10.40
CA LEU A 34 10.92 -7.75 10.28
C LEU A 34 10.55 -8.30 11.67
N GLN A 35 9.52 -9.15 11.70
CA GLN A 35 8.95 -9.79 12.90
C GLN A 35 8.43 -8.81 13.97
N GLN A 36 8.33 -7.52 13.66
CA GLN A 36 7.85 -6.47 14.58
C GLN A 36 6.82 -5.57 13.94
N ALA A 37 7.05 -5.12 12.70
CA ALA A 37 6.11 -4.27 11.99
C ALA A 37 4.82 -5.04 11.68
N THR A 38 3.68 -4.42 11.98
CA THR A 38 2.35 -4.95 11.63
C THR A 38 1.82 -4.30 10.36
N LYS A 39 0.75 -4.86 9.79
CA LYS A 39 -0.01 -4.24 8.69
C LYS A 39 -0.37 -2.78 8.96
N GLU A 40 -0.77 -2.43 10.18
CA GLU A 40 -1.11 -1.04 10.55
C GLU A 40 0.12 -0.14 10.52
N THR A 41 1.29 -0.65 10.94
CA THR A 41 2.54 0.10 10.87
C THR A 41 2.95 0.33 9.41
N VAL A 42 2.82 -0.71 8.58
CA VAL A 42 3.12 -0.61 7.13
C VAL A 42 2.18 0.38 6.44
N LEU A 43 0.87 0.32 6.68
CA LEU A 43 -0.09 1.29 6.12
C LEU A 43 0.21 2.72 6.57
N ARG A 44 0.62 2.92 7.82
CA ARG A 44 0.95 4.25 8.33
C ARG A 44 2.21 4.83 7.69
N GLN A 45 3.22 3.98 7.42
CA GLN A 45 4.51 4.43 6.91
C GLN A 45 4.55 4.52 5.38
N LEU A 46 3.92 3.57 4.69
CA LEU A 46 3.98 3.43 3.23
C LEU A 46 2.68 3.80 2.52
N GLY A 47 1.57 3.92 3.24
CA GLY A 47 0.25 4.05 2.66
C GLY A 47 -0.32 2.72 2.14
N ALA A 48 -1.41 2.82 1.38
CA ALA A 48 -2.07 1.67 0.80
C ALA A 48 -1.19 1.00 -0.27
N PRO A 49 -1.15 -0.34 -0.34
CA PRO A 49 -0.42 -1.02 -1.39
C PRO A 49 -1.08 -0.81 -2.75
N SER A 50 -0.28 -0.90 -3.81
CA SER A 50 -0.78 -0.84 -5.19
C SER A 50 -1.55 -2.09 -5.58
N ASP A 51 -1.20 -3.24 -5.00
CA ASP A 51 -1.91 -4.51 -5.20
C ASP A 51 -1.77 -5.42 -3.98
N GLN A 52 -2.66 -6.41 -3.86
CA GLN A 52 -2.58 -7.46 -2.85
C GLN A 52 -2.66 -8.82 -3.54
N VAL A 53 -1.61 -9.62 -3.33
CA VAL A 53 -1.46 -10.93 -3.96
C VAL A 53 -1.33 -12.02 -2.91
N ARG A 54 -1.53 -13.26 -3.34
CA ARG A 54 -1.37 -14.44 -2.49
C ARG A 54 -0.50 -15.46 -3.21
N TYR A 55 0.63 -15.78 -2.60
CA TYR A 55 1.55 -16.81 -3.07
C TYR A 55 1.33 -18.11 -2.30
N ALA A 56 1.43 -19.25 -2.98
CA ALA A 56 1.30 -20.56 -2.35
C ALA A 56 2.38 -20.82 -1.27
N SER A 57 3.54 -20.18 -1.41
CA SER A 57 4.68 -20.28 -0.48
C SER A 57 4.58 -19.35 0.73
N VAL A 58 3.62 -18.41 0.75
CA VAL A 58 3.49 -17.42 1.81
C VAL A 58 2.23 -17.67 2.62
N ASP A 59 2.40 -17.91 3.91
CA ASP A 59 1.30 -18.24 4.81
C ASP A 59 0.59 -16.98 5.37
N GLY A 60 0.26 -16.05 4.49
CA GLY A 60 -0.37 -14.78 4.85
C GLY A 60 -0.70 -13.91 3.63
N ASP A 61 -0.74 -12.60 3.84
CA ASP A 61 -1.01 -11.63 2.76
C ASP A 61 0.32 -11.12 2.20
N VAL A 62 0.34 -10.85 0.90
CA VAL A 62 1.46 -10.17 0.26
C VAL A 62 0.97 -8.87 -0.33
N TRP A 63 1.58 -7.78 0.09
CA TRP A 63 1.28 -6.44 -0.41
C TRP A 63 2.35 -6.02 -1.40
N VAL A 64 1.91 -5.50 -2.54
CA VAL A 64 2.81 -5.07 -3.62
C VAL A 64 2.82 -3.55 -3.67
N TYR A 65 4.02 -2.97 -3.61
CA TYR A 65 4.24 -1.54 -3.74
C TYR A 65 5.13 -1.25 -4.95
N ARG A 66 4.72 -0.28 -5.77
CA ARG A 66 5.58 0.33 -6.79
C ARG A 66 6.53 1.32 -6.12
N TYR A 67 7.82 1.27 -6.46
CA TYR A 67 8.82 2.21 -5.95
C TYR A 67 9.96 2.44 -6.94
N LYS A 68 10.80 3.41 -6.64
CA LYS A 68 12.04 3.67 -7.36
C LYS A 68 13.24 3.06 -6.63
N GLU A 69 13.79 1.97 -7.15
CA GLU A 69 15.00 1.38 -6.61
C GLU A 69 16.23 2.21 -6.99
N ALA A 70 17.05 2.53 -5.99
CA ALA A 70 18.13 3.52 -6.09
C ALA A 70 17.69 4.88 -6.68
N GLY A 71 16.40 5.22 -6.58
CA GLY A 71 15.83 6.45 -7.14
C GLY A 71 15.67 6.46 -8.67
N VAL A 72 16.01 5.37 -9.37
CA VAL A 72 16.09 5.34 -10.85
C VAL A 72 15.24 4.21 -11.43
N TRP A 73 15.40 2.99 -10.92
CA TRP A 73 14.80 1.79 -11.51
C TRP A 73 13.35 1.62 -11.04
N ASP A 74 12.46 1.31 -11.98
CA ASP A 74 11.07 0.98 -11.65
C ASP A 74 10.99 -0.46 -11.14
N SER A 75 10.69 -0.60 -9.85
CA SER A 75 10.70 -1.88 -9.15
C SER A 75 9.41 -2.07 -8.35
N LEU A 76 9.11 -3.33 -8.06
CA LEU A 76 8.06 -3.74 -7.13
C LEU A 76 8.69 -4.24 -5.84
N MET A 77 8.13 -3.84 -4.71
CA MET A 77 8.44 -4.40 -3.40
C MET A 77 7.28 -5.28 -2.95
N HIS A 78 7.54 -6.57 -2.75
CA HIS A 78 6.61 -7.51 -2.15
C HIS A 78 6.83 -7.55 -0.65
N VAL A 79 5.84 -7.12 0.11
CA VAL A 79 5.84 -7.05 1.57
C VAL A 79 4.98 -8.21 2.07
N GLU A 80 5.63 -9.22 2.64
CA GLU A 80 5.01 -10.50 3.00
C GLU A 80 4.69 -10.54 4.49
N PHE A 81 3.44 -10.80 4.83
CA PHE A 81 2.97 -10.93 6.20
C PHE A 81 2.68 -12.39 6.56
N ASP A 82 2.75 -12.72 7.85
CA ASP A 82 2.17 -13.96 8.37
C ASP A 82 0.64 -13.86 8.57
N ARG A 83 0.01 -14.95 9.01
CA ARG A 83 -1.43 -14.99 9.35
C ARG A 83 -1.85 -14.00 10.44
N LYS A 84 -0.91 -13.55 11.29
CA LYS A 84 -1.16 -12.56 12.34
C LYS A 84 -0.99 -11.13 11.84
N GLY A 85 -0.59 -10.93 10.59
CA GLY A 85 -0.36 -9.62 10.00
C GLY A 85 0.97 -8.99 10.40
N VAL A 86 1.95 -9.80 10.80
CA VAL A 86 3.32 -9.36 11.11
C VAL A 86 4.21 -9.52 9.89
N LEU A 87 5.02 -8.50 9.60
CA LEU A 87 5.94 -8.46 8.47
C LEU A 87 7.03 -9.53 8.63
N GLN A 88 7.10 -10.47 7.69
CA GLN A 88 8.08 -11.57 7.71
C GLN A 88 9.21 -11.37 6.70
N ALA A 89 8.90 -10.86 5.51
CA ALA A 89 9.89 -10.67 4.45
C ALA A 89 9.54 -9.46 3.57
N MET A 90 10.58 -8.93 2.92
CA MET A 90 10.46 -7.94 1.85
C MET A 90 11.32 -8.41 0.68
N VAL A 91 10.73 -8.49 -0.50
CA VAL A 91 11.39 -9.00 -1.72
C VAL A 91 11.21 -7.98 -2.84
N SER A 92 12.32 -7.49 -3.38
CA SER A 92 12.33 -6.61 -4.55
C SER A 92 12.33 -7.41 -5.85
N GLY A 93 11.64 -6.91 -6.87
CA GLY A 93 11.64 -7.46 -8.23
C GLY A 93 11.42 -6.40 -9.30
N PRO A 94 11.82 -6.65 -10.55
CA PRO A 94 11.60 -5.72 -11.65
C PRO A 94 10.10 -5.53 -11.92
N GLU A 95 9.70 -4.33 -12.31
CA GLU A 95 8.33 -4.07 -12.77
C GLU A 95 8.15 -4.49 -14.24
N PRO A 96 7.45 -5.60 -14.55
CA PRO A 96 7.49 -6.21 -15.88
C PRO A 96 6.89 -5.32 -16.98
N GLU A 97 5.85 -4.55 -16.63
CA GLU A 97 5.14 -3.66 -17.55
C GLU A 97 6.01 -2.51 -18.05
N ARG A 98 6.98 -2.06 -17.25
CA ARG A 98 7.89 -0.95 -17.61
C ARG A 98 9.18 -1.42 -18.25
N GLU A 99 9.74 -2.53 -17.82
CA GLU A 99 10.96 -3.09 -18.41
C GLU A 99 10.77 -3.40 -19.90
N SER A 100 9.60 -3.92 -20.27
CA SER A 100 9.21 -4.23 -21.66
C SER A 100 9.22 -3.03 -22.62
N ARG A 101 9.24 -1.79 -22.12
CA ARG A 101 9.31 -0.58 -22.95
C ARG A 101 10.73 -0.30 -23.46
N TRP A 102 11.75 -0.70 -22.71
CA TRP A 102 13.16 -0.43 -23.06
C TRP A 102 13.76 -1.47 -24.00
N LEU A 103 13.07 -2.59 -24.24
CA LEU A 103 13.49 -3.70 -25.08
C LEU A 103 12.91 -3.64 -26.52
N ARG A 104 12.30 -2.53 -26.93
CA ARG A 104 11.75 -2.33 -28.28
C ARG A 104 12.46 -1.24 -29.06
#